data_AF-A0A2V6ZMH2-F1
#
_entry.id   AF-A0A2V6ZMH2-F1
#
_cell.length_a   1.000
_cell.length_b   1.000
_cell.length_c   1.000
_cell.angle_alpha   90.00
_cell.angle_beta   90.00
_cell.angle_gamma   90.00
#
_symmetry.space_group_name_H-M   'P 1'
#
loop_
_entity.id
_entity.type
_entity.pdbx_description
1 polymer ?
#
loop_
_entity_poly.entity_id
_entity_poly.type
_entity_poly.pdbx_seq_one_letter_code
_entity_poly.pdbx_strand_id
1 'polypeptide(L)'
;MDFGAIRLIIRRKLESGRLPLEKAARVLGRSATGEACDGCEMTIGTGQLAMDGLVRRPGSKAMQLHLRCFEIWTQERSTLLRERAERSSRRWSLDEQPA
;
A
#
# COMPACT_ATOMS: atom_id res chain seq x y z
N MET A 1 -16.80 4.77 -7.33
CA MET A 1 -15.35 4.79 -7.05
C MET A 1 -14.63 4.22 -8.26
N ASP A 2 -13.70 4.95 -8.89
CA ASP A 2 -12.93 4.45 -10.05
C ASP A 2 -11.64 3.74 -9.57
N PHE A 3 -11.58 2.42 -9.76
CA PHE A 3 -10.46 1.61 -9.31
C PHE A 3 -9.19 1.75 -10.13
N GLY A 4 -9.30 2.19 -11.40
CA GLY A 4 -8.13 2.46 -12.24
C GLY A 4 -7.35 3.66 -11.71
N ALA A 5 -8.06 4.77 -11.45
CA ALA A 5 -7.49 5.97 -10.84
C ALA A 5 -6.90 5.68 -9.45
N ILE A 6 -7.61 4.89 -8.62
CA ILE A 6 -7.14 4.55 -7.27
C ILE A 6 -5.86 3.74 -7.27
N ARG A 7 -5.71 2.80 -8.23
CA ARG A 7 -4.47 2.04 -8.37
C ARG A 7 -3.28 2.98 -8.56
N LEU A 8 -3.42 3.99 -9.41
CA LEU A 8 -2.38 4.99 -9.65
C LEU A 8 -2.08 5.83 -8.40
N ILE A 9 -3.11 6.25 -7.67
CA ILE A 9 -2.94 7.04 -6.42
C ILE A 9 -2.20 6.22 -5.36
N ILE A 10 -2.65 4.99 -5.11
CA ILE A 10 -2.03 4.09 -4.13
C ILE A 10 -0.58 3.81 -4.50
N ARG A 11 -0.29 3.54 -5.77
CA ARG A 11 1.07 3.33 -6.26
C ARG A 11 1.97 4.54 -5.99
N ARG A 12 1.51 5.75 -6.32
CA ARG A 12 2.26 7.00 -6.03
C ARG A 12 2.52 7.18 -4.53
N LYS A 13 1.56 6.84 -3.68
CA LYS A 13 1.72 6.92 -2.22
C LYS A 13 2.71 5.89 -1.67
N LEU A 14 2.76 4.69 -2.25
CA LEU A 14 3.75 3.68 -1.92
C LEU A 14 5.16 4.14 -2.32
N GLU A 15 5.30 4.71 -3.50
CA GLU A 15 6.58 5.24 -3.99
C GLU A 15 7.06 6.43 -3.16
N SER A 16 6.15 7.31 -2.73
CA SER A 16 6.46 8.47 -1.89
C SER A 16 6.59 8.16 -0.39
N GLY A 17 6.40 6.90 0.02
CA GLY A 17 6.42 6.50 1.44
C GLY A 17 5.24 6.99 2.29
N ARG A 18 4.18 7.53 1.67
CA ARG A 18 2.93 7.92 2.36
C ARG A 18 2.05 6.72 2.69
N LEU A 19 2.19 5.64 1.94
CA LEU A 19 1.71 4.32 2.32
C LEU A 19 2.91 3.40 2.52
N PRO A 20 2.88 2.50 3.51
CA PRO A 20 3.98 1.61 3.78
C PRO A 20 4.10 0.55 2.69
N LEU A 21 5.34 0.20 2.35
CA LEU A 21 5.66 -0.87 1.41
C LEU A 21 5.82 -2.23 2.14
N GLU A 22 5.97 -2.20 3.45
CA GLU A 22 6.03 -3.37 4.30
C GLU A 22 4.65 -4.03 4.48
N LYS A 23 4.63 -5.34 4.73
CA LYS A 23 3.39 -6.05 5.07
C LYS A 23 2.83 -5.51 6.38
N ALA A 24 1.50 -5.41 6.47
CA ALA A 24 0.82 -5.19 7.74
C ALA A 24 1.18 -6.34 8.70
N ALA A 25 1.55 -5.99 9.93
CA ALA A 25 1.79 -6.94 11.00
C ALA A 25 0.50 -7.63 11.44
N ARG A 26 -0.59 -6.85 11.46
CA ARG A 26 -1.93 -7.27 11.81
C ARG A 26 -2.93 -6.47 11.00
N VAL A 27 -4.00 -7.13 10.60
CA VAL A 27 -5.12 -6.54 9.87
C VAL A 27 -6.37 -6.71 10.75
N LEU A 28 -7.08 -5.63 11.02
CA LEU A 28 -8.33 -5.64 11.77
C LEU A 28 -9.45 -5.07 10.89
N GLY A 29 -10.61 -5.73 10.88
CA GLY A 29 -11.82 -5.19 10.31
C GLY A 29 -12.61 -4.44 11.38
N ARG A 30 -13.04 -3.21 11.11
CA ARG A 30 -13.94 -2.45 11.98
C ARG A 30 -14.99 -1.69 11.19
N SER A 31 -16.11 -1.39 11.84
CA SER A 31 -17.06 -0.42 11.29
C SER A 31 -16.41 0.97 11.30
N ALA A 32 -16.39 1.61 10.15
CA ALA A 32 -15.92 2.98 10.02
C ALA A 32 -16.89 3.94 10.72
N THR A 33 -16.33 5.01 11.28
CA THR A 33 -17.07 6.11 11.92
C THR A 33 -16.95 7.41 11.12
N GLY A 34 -16.57 7.33 9.84
CA GLY A 34 -16.39 8.48 8.96
C GLY A 34 -14.94 8.90 8.72
N GLU A 35 -13.97 8.04 9.03
CA GLU A 35 -12.55 8.31 8.77
C GLU A 35 -12.27 8.44 7.25
N ALA A 36 -11.27 9.24 6.89
CA ALA A 36 -10.76 9.28 5.52
C ALA A 36 -9.93 8.02 5.22
N CYS A 37 -10.11 7.46 4.02
CA CYS A 37 -9.28 6.36 3.54
C CYS A 37 -7.89 6.87 3.15
N ASP A 38 -6.84 6.32 3.75
CA ASP A 38 -5.45 6.69 3.47
C ASP A 38 -5.02 6.38 2.02
N GLY A 39 -5.77 5.50 1.33
CA GLY A 39 -5.54 5.12 -0.06
C GLY A 39 -6.10 6.14 -1.04
N CYS A 40 -7.42 6.29 -1.05
CA CYS A 40 -8.14 7.10 -2.05
C CYS A 40 -8.51 8.51 -1.56
N GLU A 41 -8.30 8.83 -0.27
CA GLU A 41 -8.64 10.11 0.38
C GLU A 41 -10.15 10.39 0.50
N MET A 42 -11.00 9.49 0.00
CA MET A 42 -12.44 9.56 0.19
C MET A 42 -12.81 9.06 1.59
N THR A 43 -13.88 9.62 2.15
CA THR A 43 -14.47 9.17 3.41
C THR A 43 -14.90 7.70 3.33
N ILE A 44 -14.57 6.93 4.36
CA ILE A 44 -15.15 5.61 4.60
C ILE A 44 -16.49 5.85 5.26
N GLY A 45 -17.57 5.53 4.55
CA GLY A 45 -18.92 5.78 5.02
C GLY A 45 -19.19 5.07 6.35
N THR A 46 -19.91 5.73 7.25
CA THR A 46 -20.27 5.15 8.55
C THR A 46 -20.97 3.81 8.37
N GLY A 47 -20.53 2.78 9.10
CA GLY A 47 -21.06 1.42 8.97
C GLY A 47 -20.50 0.61 7.80
N GLN A 48 -19.63 1.18 6.95
CA GLN A 48 -18.82 0.42 6.01
C GLN A 48 -17.62 -0.22 6.70
N LEU A 49 -17.10 -1.31 6.13
CA LEU A 49 -15.92 -2.00 6.65
C LEU A 49 -14.65 -1.21 6.32
N ALA A 50 -13.94 -0.78 7.36
CA ALA A 50 -12.57 -0.28 7.29
C ALA A 50 -11.59 -1.40 7.68
N MET A 51 -10.46 -1.42 6.98
CA MET A 51 -9.34 -2.30 7.27
C MET A 51 -8.21 -1.49 7.89
N ASP A 52 -7.80 -1.91 9.09
CA ASP A 52 -6.73 -1.28 9.84
C ASP A 52 -5.44 -2.08 9.69
N GLY A 53 -4.44 -1.48 9.05
CA GLY A 53 -3.11 -2.08 8.90
C GLY A 53 -2.14 -1.53 9.94
N LEU A 54 -1.72 -2.36 10.90
CA LEU A 54 -0.65 -2.02 11.84
C LEU A 54 0.71 -2.36 11.22
N VAL A 55 1.57 -1.38 11.00
CA VAL A 55 2.94 -1.62 10.51
C VAL A 55 3.82 -2.10 11.67
N ARG A 56 4.79 -2.99 11.41
CA ARG A 56 5.70 -3.58 12.42
C ARG A 56 6.61 -2.56 13.15
N ARG A 57 6.53 -1.27 12.85
CA ARG A 57 7.40 -0.25 13.47
C ARG A 57 6.72 0.36 14.70
N PRO A 58 7.39 0.37 15.88
CA PRO A 58 6.91 1.07 17.06
C PRO A 58 6.58 2.53 16.73
N GLY A 59 5.41 3.02 17.17
CA GLY A 59 4.95 4.39 16.90
C GLY A 59 4.32 4.63 15.53
N SER A 60 4.20 3.61 14.67
CA SER A 60 3.48 3.77 13.40
C SER A 60 1.97 3.82 13.61
N LYS A 61 1.34 4.86 13.06
CA LYS A 61 -0.12 4.98 13.01
C LYS A 61 -0.70 3.83 12.17
N ALA A 62 -1.82 3.27 12.61
CA ALA A 62 -2.59 2.33 11.79
C ALA A 62 -3.06 3.03 10.52
N MET A 63 -2.88 2.41 9.35
CA MET A 63 -3.53 2.90 8.14
C MET A 63 -5.00 2.50 8.15
N GLN A 64 -5.89 3.39 7.72
CA GLN A 64 -7.32 3.18 7.55
C GLN A 64 -7.62 3.09 6.05
N LEU A 65 -8.13 1.94 5.59
CA LEU A 65 -8.49 1.77 4.17
C LEU A 65 -9.90 1.21 4.03
N HIS A 66 -10.61 1.60 2.96
CA HIS A 66 -11.71 0.77 2.46
C HIS A 66 -11.19 -0.64 2.16
N LEU A 67 -12.02 -1.67 2.33
CA LEU A 67 -11.67 -3.04 1.95
C LEU A 67 -11.06 -3.12 0.53
N ARG A 68 -11.69 -2.46 -0.45
CA ARG A 68 -11.20 -2.48 -1.82
C ARG A 68 -9.89 -1.72 -2.02
N CYS A 69 -9.66 -0.64 -1.27
CA CYS A 69 -8.37 0.06 -1.28
C CYS A 69 -7.28 -0.80 -0.65
N PHE A 70 -7.59 -1.58 0.40
CA PHE A 70 -6.66 -2.52 1.03
C PHE A 70 -6.21 -3.64 0.07
N GLU A 71 -7.14 -4.18 -0.72
CA GLU A 71 -6.80 -5.18 -1.75
C GLU A 71 -5.87 -4.60 -2.82
N ILE A 72 -6.16 -3.39 -3.31
CA ILE A 72 -5.33 -2.70 -4.30
C ILE A 72 -3.94 -2.40 -3.71
N TRP A 73 -3.87 -1.89 -2.49
CA TRP A 73 -2.60 -1.67 -1.78
C TRP A 73 -1.77 -2.96 -1.68
N THR A 74 -2.40 -4.08 -1.32
CA THR A 74 -1.72 -5.38 -1.22
C THR A 74 -1.11 -5.82 -2.56
N GLN A 75 -1.85 -5.61 -3.65
CA GLN A 75 -1.40 -5.92 -5.01
C GLN A 75 -0.25 -5.00 -5.43
N GLU A 76 -0.44 -3.68 -5.38
CA GLU A 76 0.56 -2.69 -5.83
C GLU A 76 1.87 -2.81 -5.05
N ARG A 77 1.80 -3.04 -3.73
CA ARG A 77 2.97 -3.26 -2.89
C ARG A 77 3.77 -4.49 -3.35
N SER A 78 3.08 -5.58 -3.70
CA SER A 78 3.72 -6.81 -4.16
C SER A 78 4.34 -6.65 -5.54
N THR A 79 3.66 -5.94 -6.44
CA THR A 79 4.15 -5.58 -7.77
C THR A 79 5.41 -4.70 -7.67
N LEU A 80 5.37 -3.62 -6.90
CA LEU A 80 6.51 -2.72 -6.71
C LEU A 80 7.73 -3.41 -6.11
N LEU A 81 7.55 -4.29 -5.13
CA LEU A 81 8.66 -5.04 -4.54
C LEU A 81 9.32 -5.97 -5.57
N ARG A 82 8.52 -6.62 -6.42
CA ARG A 82 9.02 -7.47 -7.50
C ARG A 82 9.80 -6.64 -8.52
N GLU A 83 9.23 -5.55 -9.01
CA GLU A 83 9.90 -4.65 -9.96
C GLU A 83 11.21 -4.07 -9.40
N ARG A 84 11.25 -3.75 -8.09
CA ARG A 84 12.48 -3.31 -7.41
C ARG A 84 13.53 -4.41 -7.35
N ALA A 85 13.13 -5.65 -7.04
CA ALA A 85 14.03 -6.80 -7.04
C ALA A 85 14.60 -7.07 -8.43
N GLU A 86 13.75 -7.06 -9.46
CA GLU A 86 14.14 -7.23 -10.86
C GLU A 86 15.09 -6.11 -11.32
N ARG A 87 14.81 -4.85 -10.97
CA ARG A 87 15.68 -3.72 -11.31
C ARG A 87 17.04 -3.81 -10.61
N SER A 88 17.07 -4.23 -9.36
CA SER A 88 18.32 -4.49 -8.63
C SER A 88 19.13 -5.61 -9.27
N SER A 89 18.47 -6.69 -9.70
CA SER A 89 19.11 -7.80 -10.43
C SER A 89 19.67 -7.35 -11.78
N ARG A 90 18.91 -6.57 -12.57
CA ARG A 90 19.40 -6.01 -13.84
C ARG A 90 20.60 -5.08 -13.66
N ARG A 91 20.60 -4.28 -12.58
CA ARG A 91 21.74 -3.40 -12.27
C ARG A 91 22.99 -4.20 -11.97
N TRP A 92 22.88 -5.23 -11.13
CA TRP A 92 23.99 -6.16 -10.86
C TRP A 92 24.54 -6.82 -12.12
N SER A 93 23.67 -7.31 -13.01
CA SER A 93 24.08 -7.95 -14.27
C SER A 93 24.82 -7.03 -15.25
N LEU A 94 24.69 -5.69 -15.12
CA LEU A 94 25.40 -4.73 -15.97
C LEU A 94 26.79 -4.38 -15.43
N ASP A 95 26.97 -4.43 -14.11
CA ASP A 95 28.24 -4.11 -13.43
C ASP A 95 29.27 -5.27 -13.49
N GLU A 96 28.86 -6.47 -13.91
CA GLU A 96 29.65 -7.71 -13.85
C GLU A 96 29.98 -8.30 -15.25
N GLN A 97 30.41 -7.43 -16.19
CA GLN A 97 31.02 -7.86 -17.46
C GLN A 97 32.55 -7.74 -17.36
N PRO A 98 33.31 -8.85 -17.21
CA PRO A 98 34.76 -8.80 -17.35
C PRO A 98 35.13 -8.51 -18.82
N ALA A 99 36.16 -7.69 -19.00
CA ALA A 99 36.76 -7.33 -20.28
C ALA A 99 37.41 -8.51 -21.00
#